data_AF-A0A0J5GZ21-F1
#
_entry.id   AF-A0A0J5GZ21-F1
#
_cell.length_a   1.000
_cell.length_b   1.000
_cell.length_c   1.000
_cell.angle_alpha   90.00
_cell.angle_beta   90.00
_cell.angle_gamma   90.00
#
_symmetry.space_group_name_H-M   'P 1'
#
loop_
_entity.id
_entity.type
_entity.pdbx_description
1 polymer ?
#
loop_
_entity_poly.entity_id
_entity_poly.type
_entity_poly.pdbx_seq_one_letter_code
_entity_poly.pdbx_strand_id
1 'polypeptide(L)'
;MNYPRNFNNPQIGTAWFGTHIVLINCNHQTGEMLTLFQSDHAPTEPVSESCAETLSRYISIGYTLIGAYPLNKREIQYVLQYR
;
A
#
# COMPACT_ATOMS: atom_id res chain seq x y z
N MET A 1 23.54 23.62 23.96
CA MET A 1 22.19 24.11 23.59
C MET A 1 21.26 22.92 23.36
N ASN A 2 20.17 22.81 24.11
CA ASN A 2 19.10 21.84 23.85
C ASN A 2 18.04 22.51 22.98
N TYR A 3 17.92 22.08 21.72
CA TYR A 3 16.78 22.46 20.87
C TYR A 3 15.67 21.44 21.07
N PRO A 4 14.47 21.84 21.53
CA PRO A 4 13.32 20.95 21.57
C PRO A 4 12.95 20.58 20.13
N ARG A 5 13.06 19.29 19.76
CA ARG A 5 12.59 18.80 18.46
C ARG A 5 11.07 18.92 18.42
N ASN A 6 10.60 19.91 17.68
CA ASN A 6 9.20 20.05 17.34
C ASN A 6 8.87 18.97 16.28
N PHE A 7 8.10 17.95 16.64
CA PHE A 7 7.77 16.79 15.78
C PHE A 7 6.74 17.08 14.68
N ASN A 8 6.31 18.33 14.51
CA ASN A 8 5.29 18.73 13.55
C ASN A 8 5.78 18.94 12.11
N ASN A 9 7.01 18.51 11.77
CA ASN A 9 7.48 18.55 10.38
C ASN A 9 7.17 17.22 9.70
N PRO A 10 6.52 17.20 8.51
CA PRO A 10 6.38 15.96 7.75
C PRO A 10 7.77 15.41 7.51
N GLN A 11 8.01 14.17 7.95
CA GLN A 11 9.29 13.50 7.83
C GLN A 11 9.55 13.14 6.36
N ILE A 12 9.89 14.16 5.56
CA ILE A 12 10.33 13.99 4.18
C ILE A 12 11.78 13.51 4.24
N GLY A 13 12.03 12.27 3.80
CA GLY A 13 13.39 11.72 3.65
C GLY A 13 13.83 10.72 4.72
N THR A 14 12.95 10.22 5.58
CA THR A 14 13.30 9.06 6.43
C THR A 14 13.24 7.78 5.60
N ALA A 15 14.34 7.02 5.55
CA ALA A 15 14.34 5.72 4.90
C ALA A 15 13.33 4.78 5.59
N TRP A 16 12.50 4.10 4.79
CA TRP A 16 11.56 3.11 5.30
C TRP A 16 12.35 1.90 5.81
N PHE A 17 12.22 1.59 7.10
CA PHE A 17 12.89 0.46 7.72
C PHE A 17 11.84 -0.53 8.24
N GLY A 18 11.94 -1.78 7.78
CA GLY A 18 11.09 -2.87 8.23
C GLY A 18 10.28 -3.52 7.11
N THR A 19 9.45 -4.48 7.48
CA THR A 19 8.53 -5.13 6.54
C THR A 19 7.20 -4.36 6.56
N HIS A 20 6.82 -3.82 5.42
CA HIS A 20 5.54 -3.12 5.27
C HIS A 20 4.56 -4.00 4.49
N ILE A 21 3.33 -4.06 4.97
CA ILE A 21 2.24 -4.81 4.35
C ILE A 21 1.21 -3.82 3.81
N VAL A 22 0.76 -4.06 2.59
CA VAL A 22 -0.35 -3.38 1.93
C VAL A 22 -1.38 -4.41 1.51
N LEU A 23 -2.65 -4.13 1.82
CA LEU A 23 -3.80 -4.94 1.43
C LEU A 23 -4.61 -4.13 0.42
N ILE A 24 -4.80 -4.67 -0.77
CA ILE A 24 -5.59 -4.03 -1.82
C ILE A 24 -6.82 -4.89 -2.07
N ASN A 25 -7.99 -4.33 -1.78
CA ASN A 25 -9.25 -4.98 -2.09
C ASN A 25 -9.78 -4.44 -3.41
N CYS A 26 -10.13 -5.35 -4.30
CA CYS A 26 -10.66 -5.04 -5.62
C CYS A 26 -11.93 -5.81 -5.90
N ASN A 27 -12.80 -5.24 -6.73
CA ASN A 27 -13.92 -5.96 -7.30
C ASN A 27 -13.43 -6.81 -8.48
N HIS A 28 -13.53 -8.13 -8.38
CA HIS A 28 -13.10 -9.03 -9.47
C HIS A 28 -14.03 -8.98 -10.70
N GLN A 29 -15.28 -8.53 -10.55
CA GLN A 29 -16.22 -8.45 -11.68
C GLN A 29 -16.00 -7.21 -12.55
N THR A 30 -15.70 -6.07 -11.93
CA THR A 30 -15.54 -4.77 -12.62
C THR A 30 -14.09 -4.34 -12.76
N GLY A 31 -13.17 -4.93 -11.99
CA GLY A 31 -11.76 -4.55 -11.97
C GLY A 31 -11.47 -3.26 -11.20
N GLU A 32 -12.48 -2.70 -10.52
CA GLU A 32 -12.34 -1.47 -9.75
C GLU A 32 -11.64 -1.71 -8.41
N MET A 33 -10.82 -0.76 -7.99
CA MET A 33 -10.21 -0.72 -6.68
C MET A 33 -11.26 -0.24 -5.66
N LEU A 34 -11.44 -1.00 -4.57
CA LEU A 34 -12.45 -0.69 -3.55
C LEU A 34 -11.83 -0.01 -2.33
N THR A 35 -10.82 -0.66 -1.73
CA THR A 35 -10.17 -0.17 -0.51
C THR A 35 -8.70 -0.56 -0.50
N LEU A 36 -7.87 0.29 0.13
CA LEU A 36 -6.45 0.03 0.37
C LEU A 36 -6.16 0.23 1.85
N PHE A 37 -5.55 -0.78 2.46
CA PHE A 37 -5.02 -0.72 3.81
C PHE A 37 -3.51 -0.83 3.74
N GLN A 38 -2.82 -0.09 4.58
CA GLN A 38 -1.36 -0.04 4.56
C GLN A 38 -0.81 0.03 5.97
N SER A 39 0.41 -0.43 6.12
CA SER A 39 1.17 -0.26 7.34
C SER A 39 1.49 1.21 7.58
N ASP A 40 1.66 1.59 8.84
CA ASP A 40 2.06 2.93 9.22
C ASP A 40 3.42 3.29 8.58
N HIS A 41 3.52 4.52 8.05
CA HIS A 41 4.69 5.00 7.32
C HIS A 41 5.17 4.13 6.13
N ALA A 42 4.30 3.30 5.54
CA ALA A 42 4.64 2.51 4.36
C ALA A 42 4.91 3.39 3.12
N PRO A 43 5.77 2.97 2.18
CA PRO A 43 5.91 3.63 0.89
C PRO A 43 4.62 3.48 0.08
N THR A 44 4.08 4.59 -0.41
CA THR A 44 2.79 4.64 -1.11
C THR A 44 2.86 5.44 -2.39
N GLU A 45 2.12 4.98 -3.40
CA GLU A 45 1.83 5.73 -4.62
C GLU A 45 0.35 6.12 -4.69
N PRO A 46 -0.02 7.13 -5.49
CA PRO A 46 -1.42 7.44 -5.73
C PRO A 46 -2.16 6.21 -6.23
N VAL A 47 -3.31 5.91 -5.64
CA VAL A 47 -4.19 4.84 -6.11
C VAL A 47 -4.85 5.22 -7.44
N SER A 48 -5.16 4.22 -8.26
CA SER A 48 -5.94 4.37 -9.49
C SER A 48 -7.29 3.69 -9.32
N GLU A 49 -8.29 4.13 -10.08
CA GLU A 49 -9.60 3.48 -10.10
C GLU A 49 -9.51 2.02 -10.58
N SER A 50 -8.54 1.74 -11.45
CA SER A 50 -8.24 0.38 -11.89
C SER A 50 -7.39 -0.35 -10.85
N CYS A 51 -7.88 -1.53 -10.43
CA CYS A 51 -7.13 -2.43 -9.55
C CYS A 51 -5.79 -2.84 -10.17
N ALA A 52 -5.77 -3.12 -11.48
CA ALA A 52 -4.55 -3.55 -12.17
C ALA A 52 -3.49 -2.44 -12.20
N GLU A 53 -3.92 -1.19 -12.40
CA GLU A 53 -3.02 -0.03 -12.37
C GLU A 53 -2.46 0.20 -10.97
N THR A 54 -3.32 0.13 -9.93
CA THR A 54 -2.87 0.26 -8.54
C THR A 54 -1.88 -0.85 -8.18
N LEU A 55 -2.16 -2.11 -8.54
CA LEU A 55 -1.22 -3.22 -8.34
C LEU A 55 0.11 -2.98 -9.06
N SER A 56 0.07 -2.51 -10.31
CA SER A 56 1.25 -2.23 -11.11
C SER A 56 2.14 -1.15 -10.47
N ARG A 57 1.54 -0.10 -9.92
CA ARG A 57 2.24 0.96 -9.18
C ARG A 57 2.97 0.40 -7.96
N TYR A 58 2.26 -0.33 -7.09
CA TYR A 58 2.88 -0.92 -5.90
C TYR A 58 4.01 -1.91 -6.23
N ILE A 59 3.83 -2.73 -7.27
CA ILE A 59 4.91 -3.62 -7.75
C ILE A 59 6.10 -2.81 -8.27
N SER A 60 5.86 -1.72 -9.01
CA SER A 60 6.91 -0.87 -9.60
C SER A 60 7.77 -0.17 -8.55
N ILE A 61 7.21 0.19 -7.39
CA ILE A 61 7.97 0.76 -6.28
C ILE A 61 8.65 -0.28 -5.39
N GLY A 62 8.45 -1.59 -5.65
CA GLY A 62 9.19 -2.68 -5.01
C GLY A 62 8.38 -3.57 -4.08
N TYR A 63 7.05 -3.48 -4.05
CA TYR A 63 6.25 -4.47 -3.32
C TYR A 63 6.20 -5.81 -4.07
N THR A 64 6.26 -6.90 -3.30
CA THR A 64 6.09 -8.26 -3.79
C THR A 64 4.68 -8.75 -3.45
N LEU A 65 3.98 -9.35 -4.41
CA LEU A 65 2.70 -9.99 -4.17
C LEU A 65 2.91 -11.32 -3.43
N ILE A 66 2.39 -11.42 -2.21
CA ILE A 66 2.48 -12.62 -1.36
C ILE A 66 1.30 -13.55 -1.60
N GLY A 67 0.13 -13.01 -1.92
CA GLY A 67 -1.05 -13.82 -2.19
C GLY A 67 -2.26 -13.02 -2.63
N ALA A 68 -3.24 -13.74 -3.18
CA ALA A 68 -4.53 -13.21 -3.57
C ALA A 68 -5.62 -14.11 -2.97
N TYR A 69 -6.52 -13.52 -2.20
CA TYR A 69 -7.53 -14.23 -1.43
C TYR A 69 -8.93 -13.73 -1.78
N PRO A 70 -9.91 -14.61 -2.07
CA PRO A 70 -11.30 -14.18 -2.23
C PRO A 70 -11.86 -13.74 -0.87
N LEU A 71 -12.32 -12.50 -0.77
CA LEU A 71 -12.93 -11.97 0.45
C LEU A 71 -14.45 -12.21 0.47
N ASN A 72 -15.09 -11.96 -0.68
CA ASN A 72 -16.53 -12.11 -0.89
C ASN A 72 -16.80 -12.58 -2.34
N LYS A 73 -18.08 -12.78 -2.70
CA LYS A 73 -18.50 -13.18 -4.06
C LYS A 73 -18.05 -12.24 -5.18
N ARG A 74 -17.66 -11.01 -4.84
CA ARG A 74 -17.24 -9.97 -5.79
C ARG A 74 -15.89 -9.37 -5.47
N GLU A 75 -15.29 -9.70 -4.34
CA GLU A 75 -14.11 -9.01 -3.82
C GLU A 75 -12.93 -9.97 -3.71
N ILE A 76 -11.79 -9.53 -4.21
CA ILE A 76 -10.51 -10.19 -4.04
C ILE A 76 -9.56 -9.25 -3.30
N GLN A 77 -8.82 -9.79 -2.35
CA GLN A 77 -7.81 -9.09 -1.59
C GLN A 77 -6.43 -9.56 -2.02
N TYR A 78 -5.59 -8.61 -2.40
CA TYR A 78 -4.18 -8.82 -2.69
C TYR A 78 -3.36 -8.40 -1.49
N VAL A 79 -2.43 -9.27 -1.08
CA VAL A 79 -1.50 -9.03 0.01
C VAL A 79 -0.13 -8.74 -0.58
N LEU A 80 0.36 -7.52 -0.39
CA LEU A 80 1.64 -7.06 -0.88
C LEU A 80 2.59 -6.80 0.28
N GLN A 81 3.87 -7.14 0.08
CA GLN A 81 4.93 -6.98 1.07
C GLN A 81 6.10 -6.20 0.48
N TYR A 82 6.56 -5.19 1.20
CA TYR A 82 7.80 -4.45 0.94
C TYR A 82 8.84 -4.82 2.00
N ARG A 83 10.09 -5.04 1.60
CA ARG A 83 11.20 -5.44 2.48
C ARG A 83 12.50 -4.79 2.07
#